data_AF-A0A930NKM6-F1
#
_entry.id   AF-A0A930NKM6-F1
#
_cell.length_a   1.000
_cell.length_b   1.000
_cell.length_c   1.000
_cell.angle_alpha   90.00
_cell.angle_beta   90.00
_cell.angle_gamma   90.00
#
_symmetry.space_group_name_H-M   'P 1'
#
loop_
_entity.id
_entity.type
_entity.pdbx_description
1 polymer ?
#
loop_
_entity_poly.entity_id
_entity_poly.type
_entity_poly.pdbx_seq_one_letter_code
_entity_poly.pdbx_strand_id
1 'polypeptide(L)'
;FAEILEAVGELPIPPYLNRATEESDKETYQTVYSKIKGSVAAPTAGLHFTDKVLKALDEHGVDREELTLHVGAGTFKPVKSQEIEGHNMHTEFVVVRRQTLEKLLKHNCHAVAVGTTSVRTLESLYYMGVKLVLSPETAEKDLHVNQWEPYDLPHNEEGLVVVNGKVITAEESIRHLLAYLDKDGLNVLHSSTQIIIAPGYTYKIVKALVTNFHQPQSTLLLLVSAFLKGDWRKVYDYALSHDFRFLSYGDSSLLIP
;
A
#
# COMPACT_ATOMS: atom_id res chain seq x y z
N PHE A 1 -9.41 -10.33 22.90
CA PHE A 1 -8.18 -10.61 22.11
C PHE A 1 -7.33 -9.35 21.96
N ALA A 2 -7.90 -8.21 21.52
CA ALA A 2 -7.20 -6.91 21.52
C ALA A 2 -6.73 -6.46 22.94
N GLU A 3 -7.53 -6.69 23.98
CA GLU A 3 -7.14 -6.42 25.38
C GLU A 3 -5.97 -7.30 25.88
N ILE A 4 -5.78 -8.48 25.30
CA ILE A 4 -4.66 -9.39 25.64
C ILE A 4 -3.37 -8.94 24.95
N LEU A 5 -3.47 -8.33 23.76
CA LEU A 5 -2.34 -7.68 23.08
C LEU A 5 -1.95 -6.35 23.74
N GLU A 6 -2.92 -5.55 24.22
CA GLU A 6 -2.65 -4.33 25.01
C GLU A 6 -1.97 -4.64 26.36
N ALA A 7 -2.27 -5.78 26.97
CA ALA A 7 -1.69 -6.19 28.25
C ALA A 7 -0.28 -6.81 28.15
N VAL A 8 0.17 -7.20 26.94
CA VAL A 8 1.40 -7.97 26.73
C VAL A 8 2.34 -7.36 25.66
N GLY A 9 1.85 -6.45 24.82
CA GLY A 9 2.61 -5.86 23.71
C GLY A 9 3.00 -4.39 23.94
N GLU A 10 4.30 -4.12 24.05
CA GLU A 10 4.82 -2.76 23.85
C GLU A 10 4.57 -2.34 22.39
N LEU A 11 4.13 -1.10 22.15
CA LEU A 11 4.02 -0.52 20.81
C LEU A 11 5.42 -0.58 20.14
N PRO A 12 5.63 -1.38 19.09
CA PRO A 12 6.96 -1.48 18.48
C PRO A 12 7.24 -0.23 17.65
N ILE A 13 8.27 0.52 18.05
CA ILE A 13 8.76 1.67 17.27
C ILE A 13 9.82 1.21 16.25
N PRO A 14 10.03 1.95 15.14
CA PRO A 14 10.99 1.56 14.12
C PRO A 14 12.40 1.34 14.69
N PRO A 15 13.11 0.26 14.29
CA PRO A 15 14.37 -0.14 14.90
C PRO A 15 15.48 0.90 14.75
N TYR A 16 15.41 1.77 13.74
CA TYR A 16 16.39 2.84 13.53
C TYR A 16 16.34 3.94 14.59
N LEU A 17 15.26 4.04 15.39
CA LEU A 17 15.18 5.00 16.49
C LEU A 17 16.14 4.66 17.64
N ASN A 18 16.66 3.43 17.69
CA ASN A 18 17.67 2.97 18.65
C ASN A 18 17.34 3.30 20.12
N ARG A 19 16.05 3.33 20.48
CA ARG A 19 15.57 3.53 21.85
C ARG A 19 14.36 2.64 22.13
N ALA A 20 13.98 2.54 23.40
CA ALA A 20 12.73 1.89 23.81
C ALA A 20 11.53 2.82 23.54
N THR A 21 10.35 2.22 23.45
CA THR A 21 9.07 2.92 23.30
C THR A 21 8.77 3.76 24.54
N GLU A 22 8.30 4.98 24.32
CA GLU A 22 7.89 5.93 25.36
C GLU A 22 6.36 6.18 25.32
N GLU A 23 5.77 6.68 26.40
CA GLU A 23 4.33 6.97 26.44
C GLU A 23 3.92 8.03 25.38
N SER A 24 4.78 8.99 25.09
CA SER A 24 4.57 10.02 24.05
C SER A 24 4.48 9.44 22.63
N ASP A 25 5.07 8.26 22.38
CA ASP A 25 4.96 7.59 21.08
C ASP A 25 3.53 7.10 20.81
N LYS A 26 2.75 6.81 21.85
CA LYS A 26 1.34 6.38 21.67
C LYS A 26 0.48 7.48 21.04
N GLU A 27 0.81 8.74 21.32
CA GLU A 27 0.12 9.91 20.76
C GLU A 27 0.72 10.33 19.42
N THR A 28 2.05 10.36 19.31
CA THR A 28 2.76 10.91 18.13
C THR A 28 2.96 9.92 17.00
N TYR A 29 2.90 8.62 17.28
CA TYR A 29 3.01 7.54 16.31
C TYR A 29 1.63 7.01 15.89
N GLN A 30 0.66 7.92 15.70
CA GLN A 30 -0.68 7.62 15.16
C GLN A 30 -1.13 8.75 14.23
N THR A 31 -1.78 8.39 13.12
CA THR A 31 -2.37 9.39 12.20
C THR A 31 -3.73 9.85 12.70
N VAL A 32 -4.18 11.04 12.29
CA VAL A 32 -5.50 11.60 12.65
C VAL A 32 -6.69 10.72 12.24
N TYR A 33 -6.46 9.78 11.31
CA TYR A 33 -7.44 8.82 10.83
C TYR A 33 -7.19 7.37 11.31
N SER A 34 -6.25 7.16 12.24
CA SER A 34 -6.02 5.84 12.85
C SER A 34 -7.15 5.48 13.81
N LYS A 35 -8.13 4.70 13.33
CA LYS A 35 -9.32 4.31 14.10
C LYS A 35 -9.25 2.89 14.68
N ILE A 36 -8.32 2.06 14.21
CA ILE A 36 -8.20 0.65 14.61
C ILE A 36 -6.90 0.43 15.38
N LYS A 37 -7.01 0.19 16.70
CA LYS A 37 -5.91 -0.24 17.55
C LYS A 37 -5.42 -1.63 17.09
N GLY A 38 -4.12 -1.78 16.79
CA GLY A 38 -3.51 -3.09 16.48
C GLY A 38 -2.59 -3.16 15.26
N SER A 39 -2.40 -2.08 14.49
CA SER A 39 -1.31 -2.03 13.51
C SER A 39 0.02 -1.78 14.22
N VAL A 40 0.98 -2.68 14.01
CA VAL A 40 2.35 -2.61 14.56
C VAL A 40 3.11 -1.40 14.00
N ALA A 41 2.74 -0.89 12.83
CA ALA A 41 3.37 0.29 12.21
C ALA A 41 2.35 1.40 11.95
N ALA A 42 2.71 2.63 12.33
CA ALA A 42 1.94 3.82 11.99
C ALA A 42 2.17 4.19 10.51
N PRO A 43 1.11 4.55 9.76
CA PRO A 43 1.24 5.00 8.38
C PRO A 43 1.82 6.43 8.37
N THR A 44 3.14 6.51 8.53
CA THR A 44 3.82 7.77 8.89
C THR A 44 3.82 8.84 7.79
N ALA A 45 3.65 8.47 6.52
CA ALA A 45 3.38 9.45 5.45
C ALA A 45 2.05 10.22 5.68
N GLY A 46 1.13 9.61 6.43
CA GLY A 46 -0.13 10.21 6.83
C GLY A 46 -0.03 11.27 7.93
N LEU A 47 1.09 11.30 8.68
CA LEU A 47 1.28 12.25 9.78
C LEU A 47 1.35 13.71 9.29
N HIS A 48 1.65 13.90 8.01
CA HIS A 48 1.70 15.21 7.36
C HIS A 48 0.31 15.79 7.04
N PHE A 49 -0.76 15.01 7.20
CA PHE A 49 -2.13 15.43 6.96
C PHE A 49 -2.79 15.88 8.27
N THR A 50 -2.76 17.18 8.51
CA THR A 50 -3.50 17.81 9.62
C THR A 50 -4.98 17.98 9.28
N ASP A 51 -5.83 18.19 10.30
CA ASP A 51 -7.25 18.51 10.09
C ASP A 51 -7.45 19.71 9.15
N LYS A 52 -6.55 20.70 9.23
CA LYS A 52 -6.56 21.86 8.32
C LYS A 52 -6.31 21.44 6.86
N VAL A 53 -5.36 20.55 6.62
CA VAL A 53 -5.05 20.04 5.28
C VAL A 53 -6.21 19.17 4.77
N LEU A 54 -6.73 18.27 5.60
CA LEU A 54 -7.85 17.41 5.24
C LEU A 54 -9.11 18.24 4.91
N LYS A 55 -9.41 19.25 5.71
CA LYS A 55 -10.51 20.17 5.43
C LYS A 55 -10.31 20.93 4.13
N ALA A 56 -9.10 21.42 3.87
CA ALA A 56 -8.80 22.09 2.60
C ALA A 56 -9.00 21.15 1.39
N LEU A 57 -8.62 19.87 1.51
CA LEU A 57 -8.88 18.87 0.46
C LEU A 57 -10.39 18.66 0.24
N ASP A 58 -11.17 18.55 1.32
CA ASP A 58 -12.62 18.41 1.25
C ASP A 58 -13.29 19.63 0.58
N GLU A 59 -12.83 20.85 0.91
CA GLU A 59 -13.29 22.10 0.30
C GLU A 59 -12.97 22.20 -1.19
N HIS A 60 -11.92 21.51 -1.65
CA HIS A 60 -11.57 21.40 -3.07
C HIS A 60 -12.23 20.20 -3.76
N GLY A 61 -13.15 19.50 -3.09
CA GLY A 61 -13.89 18.37 -3.67
C GLY A 61 -13.04 17.12 -3.88
N VAL A 62 -11.92 16.97 -3.16
CA VAL A 62 -11.09 15.76 -3.23
C VAL A 62 -11.80 14.64 -2.48
N ASP A 63 -12.26 13.61 -3.20
CA ASP A 63 -12.80 12.40 -2.59
C ASP A 63 -11.70 11.65 -1.82
N ARG A 64 -11.93 11.40 -0.54
CA ARG A 64 -11.01 10.64 0.33
C ARG A 64 -11.59 9.31 0.74
N GLU A 65 -10.71 8.33 0.94
CA GLU A 65 -11.02 6.99 1.43
C GLU A 65 -9.93 6.53 2.41
N GLU A 66 -10.33 5.77 3.43
CA GLU A 66 -9.41 5.15 4.39
C GLU A 66 -9.39 3.64 4.10
N LEU A 67 -8.19 3.12 3.82
CA LEU A 67 -7.89 1.70 3.61
C LEU A 67 -7.30 1.10 4.89
N THR A 68 -7.53 -0.19 5.13
CA THR A 68 -6.89 -0.92 6.24
C THR A 68 -5.98 -2.02 5.69
N LEU A 69 -4.71 -1.96 6.08
CA LEU A 69 -3.75 -3.03 5.89
C LEU A 69 -3.17 -3.38 7.26
N HIS A 70 -3.41 -4.61 7.72
CA HIS A 70 -2.82 -5.10 8.95
C HIS A 70 -1.40 -5.56 8.67
N VAL A 71 -0.46 -4.76 9.17
CA VAL A 71 0.96 -4.99 9.03
C VAL A 71 1.46 -5.71 10.29
N GLY A 72 2.04 -6.90 10.14
CA GLY A 72 2.63 -7.65 11.25
C GLY A 72 4.01 -7.12 11.66
N ALA A 73 4.55 -7.58 12.79
CA ALA A 73 5.86 -7.17 13.32
C ALA A 73 7.06 -7.47 12.37
N GLY A 74 6.87 -8.28 11.34
CA GLY A 74 7.92 -8.63 10.36
C GLY A 74 8.35 -7.48 9.44
N THR A 75 7.51 -6.46 9.25
CA THR A 75 7.70 -5.43 8.20
C THR A 75 8.90 -4.50 8.42
N PHE A 76 9.53 -4.54 9.60
CA PHE A 76 10.76 -3.80 9.90
C PHE A 76 12.05 -4.61 9.68
N LYS A 77 11.97 -5.85 9.17
CA LYS A 77 13.17 -6.64 8.90
C LYS A 77 13.90 -6.09 7.66
N PRO A 78 15.18 -5.69 7.77
CA PRO A 78 15.96 -5.24 6.61
C PRO A 78 16.11 -6.38 5.58
N VAL A 79 16.21 -6.03 4.30
CA VAL A 79 16.56 -6.97 3.24
C VAL A 79 17.99 -7.44 3.51
N LYS A 80 18.14 -8.69 3.99
CA LYS A 80 19.46 -9.26 4.36
C LYS A 80 20.19 -9.91 3.18
N SER A 81 19.50 -10.16 2.07
CA SER A 81 20.06 -10.77 0.87
C SER A 81 20.64 -9.71 -0.06
N GLN A 82 21.76 -10.03 -0.71
CA GLN A 82 22.34 -9.16 -1.77
C GLN A 82 21.44 -9.11 -3.01
N GLU A 83 20.56 -10.11 -3.18
CA GLU A 83 19.62 -10.24 -4.29
C GLU A 83 18.17 -10.20 -3.76
N ILE A 84 17.28 -9.53 -4.51
CA ILE A 84 15.86 -9.37 -4.11
C ILE A 84 15.15 -10.73 -4.06
N GLU A 85 15.56 -11.69 -4.90
CA GLU A 85 15.05 -13.07 -4.92
C GLU A 85 15.16 -13.79 -3.57
N GLY A 86 16.12 -13.41 -2.72
CA GLY A 86 16.29 -13.97 -1.38
C GLY A 86 15.40 -13.36 -0.29
N HIS A 87 14.61 -12.33 -0.60
CA HIS A 87 13.74 -11.65 0.36
C HIS A 87 12.30 -12.16 0.28
N ASN A 88 11.79 -12.68 1.40
CA ASN A 88 10.39 -13.08 1.54
C ASN A 88 9.58 -11.92 2.16
N MET A 89 8.65 -11.38 1.39
CA MET A 89 7.66 -10.41 1.86
C MET A 89 6.74 -11.06 2.88
N HIS A 90 6.43 -10.32 3.95
CA HIS A 90 5.45 -10.76 4.92
C HIS A 90 4.03 -10.65 4.37
N THR A 91 3.19 -11.63 4.67
CA THR A 91 1.76 -11.56 4.38
C THR A 91 1.10 -10.50 5.23
N GLU A 92 0.34 -9.62 4.58
CA GLU A 92 -0.42 -8.56 5.23
C GLU A 92 -1.89 -8.71 4.89
N PHE A 93 -2.76 -8.49 5.88
CA PHE A 93 -4.21 -8.65 5.70
C PHE A 93 -4.83 -7.34 5.24
N VAL A 94 -5.57 -7.40 4.15
CA VAL A 94 -6.21 -6.28 3.50
C VAL A 94 -7.69 -6.29 3.87
N VAL A 95 -8.22 -5.13 4.26
CA VAL A 95 -9.66 -4.91 4.45
C VAL A 95 -10.07 -3.67 3.67
N VAL A 96 -10.88 -3.86 2.62
CA VAL A 96 -11.35 -2.78 1.73
C VAL A 96 -12.86 -2.71 1.75
N ARG A 97 -13.42 -1.53 2.00
CA ARG A 97 -14.86 -1.31 1.96
C ARG A 97 -15.34 -1.31 0.51
N ARG A 98 -16.56 -1.79 0.29
CA ARG A 98 -17.24 -1.73 -1.01
C ARG A 98 -17.22 -0.31 -1.61
N GLN A 99 -17.50 0.70 -0.78
CA GLN A 99 -17.47 2.11 -1.17
C GLN A 99 -16.14 2.54 -1.80
N THR A 100 -15.02 1.99 -1.33
CA THR A 100 -13.70 2.28 -1.90
C THR A 100 -13.61 1.78 -3.35
N LEU A 101 -14.11 0.56 -3.64
CA LEU A 101 -14.15 0.02 -5.00
C LEU A 101 -15.07 0.85 -5.92
N GLU A 102 -16.23 1.27 -5.41
CA GLU A 102 -17.18 2.13 -6.13
C GLU A 102 -16.57 3.50 -6.46
N LYS A 103 -15.85 4.10 -5.50
CA LYS A 103 -15.11 5.35 -5.72
C LYS A 103 -13.95 5.18 -6.71
N LEU A 104 -13.24 4.05 -6.67
CA LEU A 104 -12.22 3.77 -7.69
C LEU A 104 -12.86 3.79 -9.08
N LEU A 105 -14.01 3.12 -9.29
CA LEU A 105 -14.71 3.16 -10.59
C LEU A 105 -15.16 4.58 -10.96
N LYS A 106 -15.66 5.37 -10.00
CA LYS A 106 -16.03 6.77 -10.23
C LYS A 106 -14.86 7.62 -10.75
N HIS A 107 -13.63 7.28 -10.35
CA HIS A 107 -12.40 8.00 -10.71
C HIS A 107 -11.53 7.24 -11.72
N ASN A 108 -12.13 6.44 -12.62
CA ASN A 108 -11.43 5.68 -13.66
C ASN A 108 -10.31 4.76 -13.14
N CYS A 109 -10.51 4.23 -11.94
CA CYS A 109 -9.54 3.47 -11.17
C CYS A 109 -8.20 4.19 -10.98
N HIS A 110 -8.20 5.52 -10.91
CA HIS A 110 -7.03 6.33 -10.59
C HIS A 110 -7.09 6.77 -9.13
N ALA A 111 -5.97 6.61 -8.43
CA ALA A 111 -5.84 7.01 -7.04
C ALA A 111 -4.54 7.75 -6.74
N VAL A 112 -4.60 8.67 -5.79
CA VAL A 112 -3.41 9.22 -5.10
C VAL A 112 -3.23 8.41 -3.81
N ALA A 113 -2.15 7.66 -3.72
CA ALA A 113 -1.85 6.86 -2.53
C ALA A 113 -1.08 7.68 -1.50
N VAL A 114 -1.47 7.57 -0.23
CA VAL A 114 -0.72 8.15 0.91
C VAL A 114 -0.05 7.00 1.66
N GLY A 115 1.24 6.80 1.38
CA GLY A 115 2.06 5.75 1.94
C GLY A 115 2.16 4.50 1.06
N THR A 116 3.29 3.81 1.17
CA THR A 116 3.61 2.57 0.43
C THR A 116 2.69 1.40 0.79
N THR A 117 2.18 1.37 2.02
CA THR A 117 1.15 0.44 2.48
C THR A 117 -0.12 0.54 1.62
N SER A 118 -0.64 1.76 1.42
CA SER A 118 -1.80 2.01 0.57
C SER A 118 -1.54 1.67 -0.89
N VAL A 119 -0.31 1.92 -1.38
CA VAL A 119 0.10 1.50 -2.73
C VAL A 119 -0.06 0.01 -2.91
N ARG A 120 0.54 -0.80 -2.02
CA ARG A 120 0.45 -2.26 -2.13
C ARG A 120 -1.00 -2.72 -2.08
N THR A 121 -1.81 -2.20 -1.15
CA THR A 121 -3.24 -2.51 -1.10
C THR A 121 -3.95 -2.23 -2.42
N LEU A 122 -3.81 -1.00 -2.95
CA LEU A 122 -4.49 -0.60 -4.19
C LEU A 122 -4.04 -1.44 -5.38
N GLU A 123 -2.73 -1.61 -5.55
CA GLU A 123 -2.19 -2.41 -6.66
C GLU A 123 -2.55 -3.91 -6.53
N SER A 124 -2.69 -4.44 -5.31
CA SER A 124 -3.18 -5.81 -5.10
C SER A 124 -4.64 -5.98 -5.53
N LEU A 125 -5.50 -4.96 -5.40
CA LEU A 125 -6.90 -5.05 -5.85
C LEU A 125 -6.99 -5.41 -7.33
N TYR A 126 -6.08 -4.86 -8.15
CA TYR A 126 -6.02 -5.21 -9.56
C TYR A 126 -5.80 -6.72 -9.77
N TYR A 127 -4.84 -7.33 -9.06
CA TYR A 127 -4.54 -8.75 -9.19
C TYR A 127 -5.63 -9.64 -8.57
N MET A 128 -6.26 -9.21 -7.48
CA MET A 128 -7.41 -9.91 -6.89
C MET A 128 -8.57 -10.01 -7.89
N GLY A 129 -8.90 -8.91 -8.59
CA GLY A 129 -9.93 -8.94 -9.61
C GLY A 129 -9.53 -9.75 -10.85
N VAL A 130 -8.25 -9.76 -11.24
CA VAL A 130 -7.74 -10.65 -12.31
C VAL A 130 -7.97 -12.13 -11.98
N LYS A 131 -7.76 -12.55 -10.72
CA LYS A 131 -8.09 -13.92 -10.28
C LYS A 131 -9.57 -14.24 -10.44
N LEU A 132 -10.45 -13.27 -10.16
CA LEU A 132 -11.89 -13.43 -10.35
C LEU A 132 -12.31 -13.45 -11.82
N VAL A 133 -11.55 -12.81 -12.72
CA VAL A 133 -11.73 -12.95 -14.17
C VAL A 133 -11.37 -14.37 -14.61
N LEU A 134 -10.25 -14.91 -14.11
CA LEU A 134 -9.79 -16.28 -14.41
C LEU A 134 -10.73 -17.34 -13.86
N SER A 135 -11.22 -17.14 -12.64
CA SER A 135 -12.09 -18.05 -11.92
C SER A 135 -13.09 -17.24 -11.07
N PRO A 136 -14.31 -17.01 -11.57
CA PRO A 136 -15.35 -16.28 -10.82
C PRO A 136 -15.77 -16.95 -9.51
N GLU A 137 -15.50 -18.26 -9.37
CA GLU A 137 -15.79 -19.06 -8.18
C GLU A 137 -14.62 -19.09 -7.17
N THR A 138 -13.60 -18.25 -7.35
CA THR A 138 -12.46 -18.13 -6.43
C THR A 138 -12.96 -17.83 -5.01
N ALA A 139 -12.56 -18.66 -4.04
CA ALA A 139 -12.91 -18.45 -2.64
C ALA A 139 -12.08 -17.30 -2.02
N GLU A 140 -12.54 -16.73 -0.91
CA GLU A 140 -11.88 -15.60 -0.23
C GLU A 140 -10.39 -15.84 0.03
N LYS A 141 -10.04 -17.03 0.53
CA LYS A 141 -8.65 -17.44 0.82
C LYS A 141 -7.75 -17.45 -0.42
N ASP A 142 -8.33 -17.67 -1.60
CA ASP A 142 -7.63 -17.82 -2.86
C ASP A 142 -7.49 -16.48 -3.59
N LEU A 143 -8.11 -15.39 -3.07
CA LEU A 143 -7.86 -14.01 -3.49
C LEU A 143 -6.50 -13.48 -3.02
N HIS A 144 -5.75 -14.25 -2.22
CA HIS A 144 -4.40 -13.88 -1.81
C HIS A 144 -3.50 -13.55 -3.01
N VAL A 145 -2.84 -12.40 -2.98
CA VAL A 145 -1.85 -11.98 -4.01
C VAL A 145 -0.45 -12.38 -3.55
N ASN A 146 0.14 -13.34 -4.25
CA ASN A 146 1.49 -13.82 -3.96
C ASN A 146 2.55 -12.77 -4.31
N GLN A 147 3.75 -12.94 -3.75
CA GLN A 147 4.85 -11.99 -3.89
C GLN A 147 5.18 -11.65 -5.34
N TRP A 148 5.46 -12.66 -6.17
CA TRP A 148 5.94 -12.51 -7.54
C TRP A 148 4.83 -12.55 -8.60
N GLU A 149 3.57 -12.68 -8.18
CA GLU A 149 2.42 -12.79 -9.06
C GLU A 149 2.32 -11.66 -10.11
N PRO A 150 2.68 -10.41 -9.82
CA PRO A 150 2.74 -9.35 -10.83
C PRO A 150 3.69 -9.57 -12.00
N TYR A 151 4.66 -10.48 -11.88
CA TYR A 151 5.69 -10.75 -12.88
C TYR A 151 5.51 -12.11 -13.55
N ASP A 152 4.82 -13.04 -12.88
CA ASP A 152 4.54 -14.39 -13.40
C ASP A 152 3.39 -14.41 -14.43
N LEU A 153 2.49 -13.42 -14.36
CA LEU A 153 1.36 -13.32 -15.28
C LEU A 153 1.78 -12.72 -16.64
N PRO A 154 1.19 -13.15 -17.76
CA PRO A 154 1.44 -12.54 -19.06
C PRO A 154 0.85 -11.12 -19.10
N HIS A 155 1.60 -10.16 -19.65
CA HIS A 155 1.18 -8.77 -19.78
C HIS A 155 1.27 -8.28 -21.24
N ASN A 156 0.48 -7.27 -21.59
CA ASN A 156 0.67 -6.51 -22.82
C ASN A 156 1.81 -5.48 -22.68
N GLU A 157 2.09 -4.73 -23.75
CA GLU A 157 3.13 -3.67 -23.75
C GLU A 157 2.86 -2.55 -22.73
N GLU A 158 1.60 -2.35 -22.35
CA GLU A 158 1.18 -1.37 -21.34
C GLU A 158 1.24 -1.94 -19.90
N GLY A 159 1.72 -3.17 -19.72
CA GLY A 159 1.86 -3.80 -18.41
C GLY A 159 0.54 -4.21 -17.76
N LEU A 160 -0.54 -4.38 -18.53
CA LEU A 160 -1.82 -4.96 -18.11
C LEU A 160 -1.84 -6.47 -18.34
N VAL A 161 -2.41 -7.23 -17.41
CA VAL A 161 -2.49 -8.69 -17.49
C VAL A 161 -3.37 -9.12 -18.66
N VAL A 162 -2.94 -10.16 -19.37
CA VAL A 162 -3.67 -10.77 -20.47
C VAL A 162 -4.22 -12.13 -20.03
N VAL A 163 -5.53 -12.30 -20.06
CA VAL A 163 -6.20 -13.56 -19.75
C VAL A 163 -6.89 -14.07 -21.01
N ASN A 164 -6.53 -15.28 -21.47
CA ASN A 164 -7.11 -15.92 -22.66
C ASN A 164 -7.11 -15.00 -23.90
N GLY A 165 -6.04 -14.22 -24.09
CA GLY A 165 -5.89 -13.26 -25.20
C GLY A 165 -6.62 -11.93 -25.02
N LYS A 166 -7.31 -11.71 -23.90
CA LYS A 166 -7.98 -10.46 -23.54
C LYS A 166 -7.17 -9.68 -22.51
N VAL A 167 -6.94 -8.39 -22.77
CA VAL A 167 -6.33 -7.47 -21.80
C VAL A 167 -7.34 -7.14 -20.69
N ILE A 168 -6.94 -7.28 -19.44
CA ILE A 168 -7.78 -6.97 -18.27
C ILE A 168 -7.45 -5.58 -17.76
N THR A 169 -8.41 -4.67 -17.88
CA THR A 169 -8.26 -3.29 -17.40
C THR A 169 -8.45 -3.20 -15.88
N ALA A 170 -7.99 -2.09 -15.28
CA ALA A 170 -8.24 -1.83 -13.87
C ALA A 170 -9.75 -1.76 -13.56
N GLU A 171 -10.55 -1.12 -14.43
CA GLU A 171 -12.00 -1.07 -14.27
C GLU A 171 -12.65 -2.45 -14.33
N GLU A 172 -12.24 -3.32 -15.25
CA GLU A 172 -12.77 -4.70 -15.33
C GLU A 172 -12.44 -5.48 -14.05
N SER A 173 -11.20 -5.41 -13.59
CA SER A 173 -10.77 -6.04 -12.34
C SER A 173 -11.59 -5.56 -11.12
N ILE A 174 -11.77 -4.26 -10.95
CA ILE A 174 -12.56 -3.69 -9.85
C ILE A 174 -14.04 -4.07 -9.96
N ARG A 175 -14.62 -4.14 -11.17
CA ARG A 175 -15.99 -4.62 -11.36
C ARG A 175 -16.17 -6.08 -10.96
N HIS A 176 -15.19 -6.94 -11.24
CA HIS A 176 -15.23 -8.33 -10.80
C HIS A 176 -15.16 -8.45 -9.27
N LEU A 177 -14.40 -7.59 -8.59
CA LEU A 177 -14.43 -7.53 -7.12
C LEU A 177 -15.79 -7.09 -6.58
N LEU A 178 -16.45 -6.10 -7.20
CA LEU A 178 -17.81 -5.71 -6.80
C LEU A 178 -18.82 -6.84 -7.03
N ALA A 179 -18.74 -7.54 -8.16
CA ALA A 179 -19.60 -8.70 -8.45
C ALA A 179 -19.37 -9.84 -7.46
N TYR A 180 -18.12 -10.06 -7.04
CA TYR A 180 -17.79 -11.00 -5.97
C TYR A 180 -18.46 -10.62 -4.65
N LEU A 181 -18.41 -9.34 -4.26
CA LEU A 181 -19.12 -8.87 -3.07
C LEU A 181 -20.64 -8.99 -3.21
N ASP A 182 -21.20 -8.76 -4.41
CA ASP A 182 -22.63 -8.86 -4.67
C ASP A 182 -23.18 -10.28 -4.50
N LYS A 183 -22.41 -11.30 -4.90
CA LYS A 183 -22.80 -12.70 -4.84
C LYS A 183 -23.26 -13.12 -3.43
N ASP A 184 -22.54 -12.65 -2.41
CA ASP A 184 -22.78 -13.01 -1.01
C ASP A 184 -23.27 -11.82 -0.16
N GLY A 185 -23.65 -10.70 -0.79
CA GLY A 185 -24.16 -9.51 -0.09
C GLY A 185 -23.15 -8.84 0.85
N LEU A 186 -21.87 -8.91 0.51
CA LEU A 186 -20.76 -8.39 1.33
C LEU A 186 -20.58 -6.88 1.14
N ASN A 187 -20.24 -6.19 2.23
CA ASN A 187 -19.91 -4.76 2.20
C ASN A 187 -18.40 -4.48 2.33
N VAL A 188 -17.61 -5.53 2.56
CA VAL A 188 -16.18 -5.45 2.82
C VAL A 188 -15.49 -6.63 2.13
N LEU A 189 -14.42 -6.34 1.42
CA LEU A 189 -13.48 -7.31 0.89
C LEU A 189 -12.43 -7.61 1.94
N HIS A 190 -12.33 -8.88 2.33
CA HIS A 190 -11.25 -9.41 3.15
C HIS A 190 -10.29 -10.21 2.26
N SER A 191 -9.00 -9.94 2.37
CA SER A 191 -7.98 -10.70 1.66
C SER A 191 -6.60 -10.50 2.30
N SER A 192 -5.55 -10.92 1.60
CA SER A 192 -4.17 -10.67 2.01
C SER A 192 -3.24 -10.53 0.81
N THR A 193 -2.06 -9.94 1.04
CA THR A 193 -1.07 -9.77 -0.01
C THR A 193 0.35 -9.93 0.51
N GLN A 194 1.23 -10.45 -0.35
CA GLN A 194 2.68 -10.43 -0.21
C GLN A 194 3.34 -9.64 -1.35
N ILE A 195 2.56 -8.85 -2.11
CA ILE A 195 3.00 -8.23 -3.35
C ILE A 195 4.34 -7.49 -3.18
N ILE A 196 5.31 -7.79 -4.04
CA ILE A 196 6.54 -7.01 -4.17
C ILE A 196 6.43 -6.09 -5.38
N ILE A 197 6.67 -4.81 -5.15
CA ILE A 197 6.71 -3.81 -6.22
C ILE A 197 8.18 -3.39 -6.38
N ALA A 198 8.75 -3.73 -7.53
CA ALA A 198 10.15 -3.55 -7.86
C ALA A 198 10.29 -2.92 -9.27
N PRO A 199 11.47 -2.37 -9.62
CA PRO A 199 11.69 -1.77 -10.93
C PRO A 199 11.25 -2.68 -12.09
N GLY A 200 10.56 -2.10 -13.08
CA GLY A 200 9.89 -2.84 -14.15
C GLY A 200 8.39 -3.07 -13.91
N TYR A 201 7.91 -2.87 -12.68
CA TYR A 201 6.48 -2.90 -12.38
C TYR A 201 5.74 -1.72 -13.02
N THR A 202 4.61 -1.99 -13.67
CA THR A 202 3.71 -0.96 -14.20
C THR A 202 2.53 -0.74 -13.26
N TYR A 203 2.27 0.50 -12.85
CA TYR A 203 1.20 0.85 -11.92
C TYR A 203 -0.17 0.94 -12.59
N LYS A 204 -1.12 0.16 -12.10
CA LYS A 204 -2.47 0.06 -12.67
C LYS A 204 -3.39 1.11 -12.08
N ILE A 205 -3.35 1.31 -10.75
CA ILE A 205 -4.32 2.13 -10.02
C ILE A 205 -3.69 3.43 -9.52
N VAL A 206 -2.52 3.36 -8.88
CA VAL A 206 -1.88 4.52 -8.27
C VAL A 206 -1.24 5.40 -9.34
N LYS A 207 -1.64 6.69 -9.38
CA LYS A 207 -1.13 7.70 -10.33
C LYS A 207 -0.28 8.79 -9.68
N ALA A 208 -0.41 8.98 -8.38
CA ALA A 208 0.49 9.81 -7.58
C ALA A 208 0.71 9.16 -6.20
N LEU A 209 1.86 9.41 -5.60
CA LEU A 209 2.25 8.83 -4.31
C LEU A 209 2.76 9.92 -3.37
N VAL A 210 2.12 10.05 -2.21
CA VAL A 210 2.67 10.78 -1.06
C VAL A 210 3.40 9.80 -0.15
N THR A 211 4.69 9.97 0.07
CA THR A 211 5.48 9.05 0.90
C THR A 211 6.71 9.71 1.50
N ASN A 212 7.22 9.14 2.59
CA ASN A 212 8.45 9.62 3.24
C ASN A 212 9.69 9.20 2.42
N PHE A 213 10.86 9.71 2.81
CA PHE A 213 12.13 9.23 2.28
C PHE A 213 12.59 7.96 2.99
N HIS A 214 12.77 6.88 2.23
CA HIS A 214 13.08 5.54 2.74
C HIS A 214 14.58 5.24 2.80
N GLN A 215 14.99 4.29 3.64
CA GLN A 215 16.38 3.85 3.71
C GLN A 215 16.85 3.20 2.39
N PRO A 216 18.13 3.35 2.03
CA PRO A 216 18.77 2.53 1.01
C PRO A 216 18.57 1.04 1.29
N GLN A 217 18.52 0.22 0.24
CA GLN A 217 18.36 -1.24 0.34
C GLN A 217 17.06 -1.69 1.04
N SER A 218 16.01 -0.85 1.03
CA SER A 218 14.68 -1.21 1.51
C SER A 218 13.75 -1.59 0.35
N THR A 219 12.81 -2.51 0.60
CA THR A 219 11.72 -2.82 -0.34
C THR A 219 10.84 -1.60 -0.63
N LEU A 220 10.74 -0.67 0.31
CA LEU A 220 10.04 0.61 0.12
C LEU A 220 10.72 1.49 -0.94
N LEU A 221 12.07 1.50 -0.96
CA LEU A 221 12.81 2.21 -2.00
C LEU A 221 12.67 1.53 -3.37
N LEU A 222 12.58 0.20 -3.44
CA LEU A 222 12.29 -0.52 -4.68
C LEU A 222 10.94 -0.11 -5.27
N LEU A 223 9.92 0.02 -4.41
CA LEU A 223 8.60 0.51 -4.79
C LEU A 223 8.68 1.94 -5.33
N VAL A 224 9.34 2.87 -4.63
CA VAL A 224 9.53 4.25 -5.11
C VAL A 224 10.32 4.29 -6.43
N SER A 225 11.34 3.46 -6.57
CA SER A 225 12.13 3.31 -7.79
C SER A 225 11.28 2.84 -8.97
N ALA A 226 10.40 1.86 -8.75
CA ALA A 226 9.45 1.40 -9.76
C ALA A 226 8.50 2.52 -10.18
N PHE A 227 7.95 3.25 -9.19
CA PHE A 227 7.01 4.34 -9.43
C PHE A 227 7.61 5.45 -10.29
N LEU A 228 8.84 5.85 -9.99
CA LEU A 228 9.58 6.88 -10.72
C LEU A 228 10.37 6.34 -11.93
N LYS A 229 10.14 5.10 -12.37
CA LYS A 229 10.83 4.48 -13.51
C LYS A 229 12.37 4.59 -13.43
N GLY A 230 12.92 4.47 -12.22
CA GLY A 230 14.36 4.55 -11.95
C GLY A 230 14.90 5.93 -11.59
N ASP A 231 14.10 7.01 -11.75
CA ASP A 231 14.54 8.39 -11.48
C ASP A 231 14.58 8.78 -9.99
N TRP A 232 14.35 7.83 -9.08
CA TRP A 232 14.36 8.09 -7.63
C TRP A 232 15.68 8.71 -7.13
N ARG A 233 16.82 8.41 -7.75
CA ARG A 233 18.12 8.99 -7.37
C ARG A 233 18.11 10.51 -7.46
N LYS A 234 17.50 11.08 -8.51
CA LYS A 234 17.39 12.55 -8.67
C LYS A 234 16.65 13.19 -7.50
N VAL A 235 15.57 12.56 -7.06
CA VAL A 235 14.75 13.03 -5.93
C VAL A 235 15.54 12.93 -4.62
N TYR A 236 16.26 11.84 -4.42
CA TYR A 236 17.02 11.60 -3.19
C TYR A 236 18.29 12.44 -3.11
N ASP A 237 19.02 12.63 -4.21
CA ASP A 237 20.20 13.50 -4.29
C ASP A 237 19.81 14.96 -4.03
N TYR A 238 18.65 15.40 -4.54
CA TYR A 238 18.10 16.70 -4.22
C TYR A 238 17.80 16.84 -2.72
N ALA A 239 17.07 15.88 -2.14
CA ALA A 239 16.74 15.90 -0.73
C ALA A 239 17.98 15.92 0.18
N LEU A 240 18.99 15.10 -0.14
CA LEU A 240 20.27 15.06 0.60
C LEU A 240 21.08 16.36 0.48
N SER A 241 21.00 17.06 -0.65
CA SER A 241 21.71 18.33 -0.87
C SER A 241 20.96 19.56 -0.33
N HIS A 242 19.74 19.40 0.18
CA HIS A 242 18.88 20.48 0.67
C HIS A 242 18.38 20.25 2.12
N ASP A 243 19.14 19.48 2.91
CA ASP A 243 18.88 19.25 4.34
C ASP A 243 17.48 18.67 4.68
N PHE A 244 16.90 17.90 3.76
CA PHE A 244 15.65 17.19 4.04
C PHE A 244 15.90 16.13 5.13
N ARG A 245 14.90 15.95 5.99
CA ARG A 245 14.88 14.92 7.03
C ARG A 245 14.30 13.64 6.45
N PHE A 246 14.94 12.51 6.74
CA PHE A 246 14.55 11.21 6.18
C PHE A 246 13.77 10.38 7.21
N LEU A 247 13.21 9.24 6.75
CA LEU A 247 12.56 8.22 7.57
C LEU A 247 11.18 8.66 8.10
N SER A 248 10.64 7.93 9.09
CA SER A 248 9.21 8.03 9.43
C SER A 248 8.79 9.38 9.99
N TYR A 249 9.69 10.09 10.69
CA TYR A 249 9.44 11.43 11.23
C TYR A 249 10.11 12.55 10.42
N GLY A 250 10.67 12.19 9.26
CA GLY A 250 11.27 13.13 8.34
C GLY A 250 10.23 13.87 7.50
N ASP A 251 10.72 14.51 6.44
CA ASP A 251 9.89 15.18 5.45
C ASP A 251 9.22 14.15 4.52
N SER A 252 8.21 14.62 3.80
CA SER A 252 7.48 13.82 2.82
C SER A 252 7.76 14.28 1.39
N SER A 253 7.39 13.43 0.44
CA SER A 253 7.47 13.68 -0.99
C SER A 253 6.11 13.43 -1.63
N LEU A 254 5.71 14.30 -2.56
CA LEU A 254 4.64 14.04 -3.52
C LEU A 254 5.28 13.67 -4.85
N LEU A 255 5.06 12.45 -5.29
CA LEU A 255 5.64 11.88 -6.50
C LEU A 255 4.57 11.75 -7.58
N ILE A 256 4.87 12.26 -8.77
CA ILE A 256 4.02 12.19 -9.97
C ILE A 256 4.97 11.85 -11.14
N PRO A 257 4.86 10.65 -11.75
CA PRO A 257 5.80 10.15 -12.76
C PRO A 257 5.50 10.64 -14.19
#